data_AF-A0A1X2GIG1-F1
#
_entry.id   AF-A0A1X2GIG1-F1
#
_cell.length_a   1.000
_cell.length_b   1.000
_cell.length_c   1.000
_cell.angle_alpha   90.00
_cell.angle_beta   90.00
_cell.angle_gamma   90.00
#
_symmetry.space_group_name_H-M   'P 1'
#
loop_
_entity.id
_entity.type
_entity.pdbx_description
1 polymer ?
#
loop_
_entity_poly.entity_id
_entity_poly.type
_entity_poly.pdbx_seq_one_letter_code
_entity_poly.pdbx_strand_id
1 'polypeptide(L)'
;MALDELAFVLDTAPVDPRFVEWTCISLAESFGDIYTIESSDRKELQHVASAKEGIQPTSVLDYNEEPFDLALNLYGLIIPVDEKKRKIKMITMCSHFNLLQVCIRKMKNDSLVDLDAMLACRIFLFDVDAMDSVMEKWSLEHEELACHMLYITINWVREVINCFCPVYSDPAVLARLIHRLKNLTTLEKRLDQLLPLVSQFVPLELQAVSLLDGKEASFGTPIIKPTSVVSSSTVHDSDNESLSTNTTSTSKRVTSGKAAAPSSHTTVDQLRPYLRPIKIQALSLLNATSREMEPKLSMADVNYLLEDVVVKLESKIVVPSHPFFGKKKSKDDRLDRDISVSRMTTREMLMEVIRHMPKILRAMEMSNELLQEDATQSGRIAAGSEDIAKCMFLVMTILNKLISCPEMAHPENQDLLEAFIRTLSHQLAMDVTQKTFMDECKYAFQYLAGFQENMPQFKTAVSLFKTLERMAQLSCSADLLHLDMQKVAADILGRDWFDWRECPVRLE
;
A
#
# COMPACT_ATOMS: atom_id res chain seq x y z
N MET A 1 10.80 7.24 -9.79
CA MET A 1 10.47 8.68 -9.95
C MET A 1 10.30 9.07 -11.41
N ALA A 2 11.35 9.30 -12.22
CA ALA A 2 11.16 9.77 -13.61
C ALA A 2 10.25 8.85 -14.46
N LEU A 3 10.41 7.53 -14.34
CA LEU A 3 9.53 6.54 -14.98
C LEU A 3 8.09 6.61 -14.46
N ASP A 4 7.89 6.83 -13.15
CA ASP A 4 6.56 6.95 -12.55
C ASP A 4 5.85 8.26 -12.92
N GLU A 5 6.61 9.35 -13.07
CA GLU A 5 6.09 10.63 -13.59
C GLU A 5 5.69 10.49 -15.05
N LEU A 6 6.54 9.86 -15.87
CA LEU A 6 6.21 9.59 -17.26
C LEU A 6 4.98 8.69 -17.36
N ALA A 7 4.87 7.66 -16.54
CA ALA A 7 3.70 6.79 -16.49
C ALA A 7 2.44 7.58 -16.18
N PHE A 8 2.50 8.51 -15.21
CA PHE A 8 1.37 9.36 -14.87
C PHE A 8 0.98 10.34 -15.98
N VAL A 9 1.97 10.99 -16.62
CA VAL A 9 1.71 11.88 -17.76
C VAL A 9 1.10 11.10 -18.92
N LEU A 10 1.64 9.91 -19.21
CA LEU A 10 1.09 9.06 -20.25
C LEU A 10 -0.31 8.59 -19.92
N ASP A 11 -0.66 8.32 -18.66
CA ASP A 11 -2.00 7.87 -18.26
C ASP A 11 -3.02 9.01 -18.38
N THR A 12 -2.68 10.21 -17.90
CA THR A 12 -3.61 11.33 -17.72
C THR A 12 -3.71 12.29 -18.90
N ALA A 13 -2.65 12.47 -19.68
CA ALA A 13 -2.62 13.45 -20.76
C ALA A 13 -2.94 12.80 -22.12
N PRO A 14 -3.51 13.58 -23.08
CA PRO A 14 -3.53 13.19 -24.48
C PRO A 14 -2.10 13.24 -25.04
N VAL A 15 -1.57 12.10 -25.46
CA VAL A 15 -0.20 11.96 -25.99
C VAL A 15 -0.29 11.29 -27.37
N ASP A 16 0.63 11.66 -28.27
CA ASP A 16 0.71 11.06 -29.62
C ASP A 16 0.85 9.52 -29.51
N PRO A 17 -0.07 8.73 -30.11
CA PRO A 17 0.00 7.28 -30.06
C PRO A 17 1.32 6.69 -30.54
N ARG A 18 2.00 7.35 -31.50
CA ARG A 18 3.31 6.89 -32.01
C ARG A 18 4.40 6.97 -30.95
N PHE A 19 4.35 7.97 -30.08
CA PHE A 19 5.27 8.09 -28.97
C PHE A 19 5.01 7.00 -27.92
N VAL A 20 3.73 6.71 -27.64
CA VAL A 20 3.35 5.63 -26.73
C VAL A 20 3.81 4.27 -27.26
N GLU A 21 3.60 4.00 -28.56
CA GLU A 21 4.04 2.78 -29.24
C GLU A 21 5.56 2.59 -29.20
N TRP A 22 6.31 3.62 -29.61
CA TRP A 22 7.78 3.58 -29.58
C TRP A 22 8.32 3.33 -28.15
N THR A 23 7.70 3.99 -27.17
CA THR A 23 8.04 3.81 -25.75
C THR A 23 7.72 2.39 -25.29
N CYS A 24 6.56 1.86 -25.67
CA CYS A 24 6.12 0.51 -25.32
C CYS A 24 7.09 -0.57 -25.82
N ILE A 25 7.47 -0.51 -27.11
CA ILE A 25 8.39 -1.49 -27.72
C ILE A 25 9.74 -1.46 -27.00
N SER A 26 10.31 -0.27 -26.84
CA SER A 26 11.61 -0.09 -26.19
C SER A 26 11.61 -0.59 -24.73
N LEU A 27 10.50 -0.37 -24.01
CA LEU A 27 10.36 -0.84 -22.64
C LEU A 27 10.13 -2.34 -22.54
N ALA A 28 9.36 -2.93 -23.44
CA ALA A 28 9.07 -4.37 -23.42
C ALA A 28 10.35 -5.18 -23.65
N GLU A 29 11.14 -4.82 -24.67
CA GLU A 29 12.44 -5.44 -24.96
C GLU A 29 13.38 -5.31 -23.76
N SER A 30 13.57 -4.08 -23.27
CA SER A 30 14.45 -3.84 -22.12
C SER A 30 13.96 -4.51 -20.83
N PHE A 31 12.65 -4.67 -20.64
CA PHE A 31 12.12 -5.32 -19.45
C PHE A 31 12.40 -6.83 -19.48
N GLY A 32 12.15 -7.48 -20.62
CA GLY A 32 12.47 -8.88 -20.84
C GLY A 32 13.95 -9.16 -20.56
N ASP A 33 14.83 -8.44 -21.23
CA ASP A 33 16.29 -8.64 -21.13
C ASP A 33 16.85 -8.46 -19.71
N ILE A 34 16.25 -7.58 -18.91
CA ILE A 34 16.77 -7.23 -17.58
C ILE A 34 16.14 -8.09 -16.48
N TYR A 35 14.84 -8.35 -16.57
CA TYR A 35 14.04 -8.83 -15.44
C TYR A 35 13.46 -10.22 -15.63
N THR A 36 13.57 -10.83 -16.81
CA THR A 36 13.09 -12.20 -17.03
C THR A 36 14.26 -13.17 -17.22
N ILE A 37 13.98 -14.46 -17.01
CA ILE A 37 14.96 -15.54 -17.19
C ILE A 37 14.27 -16.82 -17.63
N GLU A 38 14.88 -17.52 -18.58
CA GLU A 38 14.40 -18.80 -19.10
C GLU A 38 14.83 -20.01 -18.24
N SER A 39 14.21 -21.16 -18.49
CA SER A 39 14.42 -22.39 -17.71
C SER A 39 15.84 -22.94 -17.80
N SER A 40 16.50 -22.82 -18.96
CA SER A 40 17.92 -23.18 -19.15
C SER A 40 18.83 -22.38 -18.24
N ASP A 41 18.66 -21.06 -18.26
CA ASP A 41 19.55 -20.10 -17.61
C ASP A 41 19.38 -20.14 -16.09
N ARG A 42 18.16 -20.42 -15.61
CA ARG A 42 17.90 -20.67 -14.19
C ARG A 42 18.69 -21.87 -13.68
N LYS A 43 18.72 -22.97 -14.44
CA LYS A 43 19.47 -24.18 -14.04
C LYS A 43 20.97 -23.93 -14.02
N GLU A 44 21.48 -23.15 -14.97
CA GLU A 44 22.88 -22.73 -14.98
C GLU A 44 23.22 -21.88 -13.75
N LEU A 45 22.40 -20.87 -13.43
CA LEU A 45 22.61 -20.04 -12.24
C LEU A 45 22.49 -20.84 -10.94
N GLN A 46 21.57 -21.79 -10.85
CA GLN A 46 21.46 -22.71 -9.72
C GLN A 46 22.71 -23.56 -9.55
N HIS A 47 23.26 -24.09 -10.65
CA HIS A 47 24.50 -24.86 -10.62
C HIS A 47 25.70 -24.01 -10.21
N VAL A 48 25.77 -22.76 -10.67
CA VAL A 48 26.84 -21.83 -10.28
C VAL A 48 26.72 -21.41 -8.80
N ALA A 49 25.49 -21.22 -8.31
CA ALA A 49 25.22 -20.83 -6.94
C ALA A 49 25.44 -21.97 -5.94
N SER A 50 25.14 -23.22 -6.30
CA SER A 50 25.34 -24.38 -5.43
C SER A 50 26.81 -24.69 -5.14
N ALA A 51 27.72 -24.20 -5.99
CA ALA A 51 29.16 -24.25 -5.76
C ALA A 51 29.66 -23.19 -4.75
N LYS A 52 28.79 -22.26 -4.31
CA LYS A 52 29.12 -21.21 -3.34
C LYS A 52 28.33 -21.43 -2.05
N GLU A 53 28.97 -21.18 -0.91
CA GLU A 53 28.26 -21.06 0.36
C GLU A 53 27.41 -19.78 0.35
N GLY A 54 26.13 -19.87 0.71
CA GLY A 54 25.23 -18.71 0.75
C GLY A 54 23.79 -19.02 0.35
N ILE A 55 23.06 -17.95 0.01
CA ILE A 55 21.65 -18.01 -0.39
C ILE A 55 21.50 -18.73 -1.73
N GLN A 56 20.78 -19.85 -1.71
CA GLN A 56 20.56 -20.69 -2.89
C GLN A 56 19.31 -20.25 -3.65
N PRO A 57 19.39 -20.13 -4.99
CA PRO A 57 18.25 -19.71 -5.78
C PRO A 57 17.28 -20.84 -6.09
N THR A 58 15.99 -20.53 -6.09
CA THR A 58 14.92 -21.42 -6.51
C THR A 58 13.77 -20.63 -7.13
N SER A 59 12.91 -21.35 -7.86
CA SER A 59 11.66 -20.78 -8.35
C SER A 59 10.60 -20.90 -7.27
N VAL A 60 10.01 -19.78 -6.90
CA VAL A 60 8.99 -19.67 -5.86
C VAL A 60 7.74 -18.96 -6.38
N LEU A 61 6.66 -19.04 -5.59
CA LEU A 61 5.41 -18.29 -5.82
C LEU A 61 4.80 -18.62 -7.19
N ASP A 62 4.76 -19.91 -7.52
CA ASP A 62 4.16 -20.39 -8.76
C ASP A 62 2.64 -20.47 -8.63
N TYR A 63 1.94 -20.00 -9.66
CA TYR A 63 0.50 -20.17 -9.78
C TYR A 63 0.14 -21.31 -10.75
N ASN A 64 0.97 -21.53 -11.77
CA ASN A 64 0.73 -22.53 -12.79
C ASN A 64 1.49 -23.77 -12.37
N GLU A 65 0.78 -24.82 -11.92
CA GLU A 65 1.38 -26.15 -11.73
C GLU A 65 2.03 -26.70 -13.03
N GLU A 66 1.82 -26.02 -14.16
CA GLU A 66 2.50 -26.26 -15.44
C GLU A 66 3.89 -25.59 -15.53
N PRO A 67 4.87 -26.25 -16.17
CA PRO A 67 6.21 -25.71 -16.35
C PRO A 67 6.20 -24.51 -17.32
N PHE A 68 6.06 -23.29 -16.79
CA PHE A 68 6.21 -22.05 -17.56
C PHE A 68 7.70 -21.71 -17.77
N ASP A 69 8.19 -21.66 -19.00
CA ASP A 69 9.63 -21.50 -19.22
C ASP A 69 10.19 -20.16 -18.72
N LEU A 70 9.38 -19.12 -18.66
CA LEU A 70 9.78 -17.78 -18.22
C LEU A 70 9.59 -17.59 -16.71
N ALA A 71 10.55 -16.95 -16.04
CA ALA A 71 10.42 -16.51 -14.66
C ALA A 71 10.86 -15.05 -14.52
N LEU A 72 10.39 -14.38 -13.48
CA LEU A 72 10.95 -13.10 -13.07
C LEU A 72 12.28 -13.34 -12.33
N ASN A 73 13.36 -12.74 -12.80
CA ASN A 73 14.71 -12.93 -12.32
C ASN A 73 15.08 -11.96 -11.19
N LEU A 74 14.67 -12.21 -9.95
CA LEU A 74 15.04 -11.33 -8.82
C LEU A 74 16.39 -11.68 -8.21
N TYR A 75 16.73 -12.97 -8.17
CA TYR A 75 18.02 -13.44 -7.68
C TYR A 75 19.19 -12.90 -8.53
N GLY A 76 19.06 -12.94 -9.86
CA GLY A 76 20.07 -12.45 -10.79
C GLY A 76 20.29 -10.94 -10.75
N LEU A 77 19.30 -10.16 -10.28
CA LEU A 77 19.47 -8.70 -10.10
C LEU A 77 20.48 -8.37 -9.02
N ILE A 78 20.70 -9.28 -8.08
CA ILE A 78 21.42 -9.00 -6.83
C ILE A 78 22.87 -9.49 -6.84
N ILE A 79 23.16 -10.47 -7.70
CA ILE A 79 24.48 -11.06 -7.92
C ILE A 79 25.32 -10.40 -9.05
N PRO A 80 25.04 -9.20 -9.59
CA PRO A 80 25.99 -8.54 -10.48
C PRO A 80 27.30 -8.18 -9.78
N VAL A 81 28.37 -8.17 -10.57
CA VAL A 81 29.71 -7.71 -10.18
C VAL A 81 29.76 -6.18 -10.00
N ASP A 82 28.81 -5.43 -10.57
CA ASP A 82 28.71 -3.96 -10.47
C ASP A 82 27.54 -3.52 -9.59
N GLU A 83 27.86 -3.03 -8.39
CA GLU A 83 26.91 -2.56 -7.38
C GLU A 83 26.02 -1.40 -7.87
N LYS A 84 26.55 -0.48 -8.69
CA LYS A 84 25.79 0.67 -9.17
C LYS A 84 24.73 0.22 -10.17
N LYS A 85 25.09 -0.66 -11.10
CA LYS A 85 24.15 -1.23 -12.09
C LYS A 85 23.08 -2.08 -11.41
N ARG A 86 23.47 -2.89 -10.41
CA ARG A 86 22.55 -3.63 -9.55
C ARG A 86 21.51 -2.71 -8.92
N LYS A 87 21.96 -1.68 -8.20
CA LYS A 87 21.09 -0.72 -7.51
C LYS A 87 20.09 -0.07 -8.47
N ILE A 88 20.56 0.38 -9.65
CA ILE A 88 19.70 0.99 -10.66
C ILE A 88 18.62 0.00 -11.10
N LYS A 89 19.00 -1.20 -11.55
CA LYS A 89 18.04 -2.19 -12.06
C LYS A 89 16.99 -2.58 -11.01
N MET A 90 17.41 -2.76 -9.77
CA MET A 90 16.51 -3.09 -8.64
C MET A 90 15.49 -1.98 -8.39
N ILE A 91 15.97 -0.74 -8.22
CA ILE A 91 15.14 0.43 -7.89
C ILE A 91 14.14 0.75 -9.02
N THR A 92 14.54 0.54 -10.29
CA THR A 92 13.69 0.92 -11.43
C THR A 92 12.64 -0.11 -11.79
N MET A 93 12.74 -1.35 -11.32
CA MET A 93 11.93 -2.48 -11.80
C MET A 93 10.41 -2.20 -11.76
N CYS A 94 9.87 -1.84 -10.59
CA CYS A 94 8.44 -1.57 -10.47
C CYS A 94 8.01 -0.33 -11.28
N SER A 95 8.89 0.68 -11.38
CA SER A 95 8.59 1.90 -12.16
C SER A 95 8.59 1.62 -13.66
N HIS A 96 9.48 0.73 -14.13
CA HIS A 96 9.57 0.27 -15.51
C HIS A 96 8.31 -0.50 -15.88
N PHE A 97 7.91 -1.46 -15.03
CA PHE A 97 6.67 -2.21 -15.23
C PHE A 97 5.44 -1.32 -15.23
N ASN A 98 5.35 -0.37 -14.27
CA ASN A 98 4.26 0.60 -14.21
C ASN A 98 4.15 1.44 -15.50
N LEU A 99 5.27 1.89 -16.07
CA LEU A 99 5.25 2.61 -17.33
C LEU A 99 4.83 1.70 -18.50
N LEU A 100 5.37 0.48 -18.55
CA LEU A 100 5.05 -0.50 -19.58
C LEU A 100 3.55 -0.83 -19.61
N GLN A 101 2.93 -1.10 -18.45
CA GLN A 101 1.50 -1.39 -18.39
C GLN A 101 0.62 -0.19 -18.80
N VAL A 102 1.04 1.05 -18.53
CA VAL A 102 0.30 2.25 -18.98
C VAL A 102 0.35 2.33 -20.50
N CYS A 103 1.51 2.12 -21.11
CA CYS A 103 1.65 2.11 -22.57
C CYS A 103 0.78 1.03 -23.21
N ILE A 104 0.83 -0.21 -22.70
CA ILE A 104 0.03 -1.33 -23.23
C ILE A 104 -1.46 -1.03 -23.12
N ARG A 105 -1.94 -0.57 -21.95
CA ARG A 105 -3.36 -0.21 -21.78
C ARG A 105 -3.80 0.87 -22.77
N LYS A 106 -3.00 1.92 -22.96
CA LYS A 106 -3.31 2.97 -23.94
C LYS A 106 -3.33 2.48 -25.38
N MET A 107 -2.45 1.56 -25.75
CA MET A 107 -2.40 1.01 -27.11
C MET A 107 -3.51 -0.03 -27.37
N LYS A 108 -3.92 -0.77 -26.35
CA LYS A 108 -4.79 -1.95 -26.47
C LYS A 108 -6.16 -1.79 -25.82
N ASN A 109 -6.65 -0.55 -25.68
CA ASN A 109 -7.96 -0.23 -25.11
C ASN A 109 -8.17 -0.91 -23.74
N ASP A 110 -7.23 -0.66 -22.82
CA ASP A 110 -7.15 -1.23 -21.46
C ASP A 110 -6.94 -2.76 -21.40
N SER A 111 -6.78 -3.45 -22.52
CA SER A 111 -6.43 -4.87 -22.53
C SER A 111 -4.99 -5.12 -22.07
N LEU A 112 -4.82 -6.05 -21.14
CA LEU A 112 -3.53 -6.45 -20.54
C LEU A 112 -3.13 -7.88 -20.91
N VAL A 113 -3.71 -8.45 -21.98
CA VAL A 113 -3.45 -9.84 -22.41
C VAL A 113 -1.96 -10.10 -22.62
N ASP A 114 -1.20 -9.13 -23.14
CA ASP A 114 0.25 -9.25 -23.34
C ASP A 114 1.04 -9.39 -22.04
N LEU A 115 0.48 -8.92 -20.93
CA LEU A 115 1.10 -8.96 -19.61
C LEU A 115 0.58 -10.13 -18.77
N ASP A 116 -0.35 -10.96 -19.26
CA ASP A 116 -0.95 -12.06 -18.50
C ASP A 116 0.10 -13.02 -17.94
N ALA A 117 1.18 -13.25 -18.71
CA ALA A 117 2.34 -14.01 -18.27
C ALA A 117 2.99 -13.44 -17.00
N MET A 118 3.01 -12.11 -16.81
CA MET A 118 3.59 -11.46 -15.62
C MET A 118 2.73 -11.64 -14.37
N LEU A 119 1.42 -11.85 -14.53
CA LEU A 119 0.55 -12.22 -13.41
C LEU A 119 0.81 -13.65 -12.95
N ALA A 120 1.03 -14.57 -13.90
CA ALA A 120 1.19 -15.99 -13.63
C ALA A 120 2.65 -16.46 -13.44
N CYS A 121 3.65 -15.63 -13.78
CA CYS A 121 5.04 -16.07 -13.75
C CYS A 121 5.53 -16.41 -12.34
N ARG A 122 6.30 -17.49 -12.23
CA ARG A 122 7.12 -17.77 -11.05
C ARG A 122 8.20 -16.72 -10.86
N ILE A 123 8.66 -16.58 -9.63
CA ILE A 123 9.73 -15.66 -9.25
C ILE A 123 10.97 -16.48 -8.94
N PHE A 124 12.07 -16.21 -9.64
CA PHE A 124 13.38 -16.78 -9.35
C PHE A 124 14.02 -15.96 -8.23
N LEU A 125 13.96 -16.50 -7.02
CA LEU A 125 14.38 -15.90 -5.75
C LEU A 125 15.22 -16.94 -4.99
N PHE A 126 15.28 -16.87 -3.66
CA PHE A 126 15.71 -17.93 -2.77
C PHE A 126 14.51 -18.69 -2.21
N ASP A 127 14.78 -19.80 -1.51
CA ASP A 127 13.73 -20.60 -0.89
C ASP A 127 13.16 -19.90 0.35
N VAL A 128 12.07 -19.17 0.13
CA VAL A 128 11.38 -18.40 1.16
C VAL A 128 10.75 -19.31 2.21
N ASP A 129 10.35 -20.53 1.83
CA ASP A 129 9.68 -21.48 2.72
C ASP A 129 10.68 -22.22 3.58
N ALA A 130 11.85 -22.59 3.03
CA ALA A 130 12.93 -23.22 3.77
C ALA A 130 13.81 -22.25 4.57
N MET A 131 13.54 -20.93 4.49
CA MET A 131 14.34 -19.86 5.10
C MET A 131 14.69 -20.14 6.56
N ASP A 132 13.72 -20.54 7.38
CA ASP A 132 13.92 -20.78 8.83
C ASP A 132 14.99 -21.85 9.11
N SER A 133 15.13 -22.84 8.21
CA SER A 133 16.07 -23.96 8.37
C SER A 133 17.50 -23.64 7.92
N VAL A 134 17.67 -22.58 7.13
CA VAL A 134 18.97 -22.21 6.52
C VAL A 134 19.51 -20.89 7.04
N MET A 135 18.66 -20.06 7.65
CA MET A 135 19.00 -18.73 8.14
C MET A 135 20.12 -18.74 9.19
N GLU A 136 20.20 -19.75 10.05
CA GLU A 136 21.29 -19.89 11.04
C GLU A 136 22.69 -19.98 10.41
N LYS A 137 22.77 -20.37 9.13
CA LYS A 137 24.03 -20.50 8.37
C LYS A 137 24.37 -19.24 7.58
N TRP A 138 23.47 -18.26 7.53
CA TRP A 138 23.68 -17.04 6.77
C TRP A 138 24.63 -16.11 7.51
N SER A 139 25.52 -15.46 6.75
CA SER A 139 26.25 -14.30 7.27
C SER A 139 25.33 -13.08 7.28
N LEU A 140 25.70 -12.04 8.02
CA LEU A 140 24.99 -10.76 8.02
C LEU A 140 24.77 -10.19 6.60
N GLU A 141 25.76 -10.36 5.72
CA GLU A 141 25.66 -9.94 4.32
C GLU A 141 24.53 -10.68 3.59
N HIS A 142 24.38 -11.99 3.83
CA HIS A 142 23.29 -12.78 3.26
C HIS A 142 21.93 -12.38 3.84
N GLU A 143 21.84 -12.14 5.14
CA GLU A 143 20.59 -11.67 5.76
C GLU A 143 20.13 -10.31 5.19
N GLU A 144 21.06 -9.37 5.01
CA GLU A 144 20.77 -8.08 4.36
C GLU A 144 20.34 -8.27 2.90
N LEU A 145 20.98 -9.19 2.18
CA LEU A 145 20.63 -9.56 0.82
C LEU A 145 19.21 -10.11 0.71
N ALA A 146 18.84 -11.00 1.64
CA ALA A 146 17.50 -11.57 1.73
C ALA A 146 16.45 -10.49 2.01
N CYS A 147 16.75 -9.53 2.89
CA CYS A 147 15.87 -8.38 3.14
C CYS A 147 15.63 -7.56 1.87
N HIS A 148 16.68 -7.27 1.08
CA HIS A 148 16.52 -6.58 -0.20
C HIS A 148 15.72 -7.39 -1.23
N MET A 149 15.97 -8.69 -1.32
CA MET A 149 15.21 -9.63 -2.16
C MET A 149 13.72 -9.61 -1.84
N LEU A 150 13.36 -9.79 -0.57
CA LEU A 150 11.97 -9.78 -0.13
C LEU A 150 11.34 -8.41 -0.34
N TYR A 151 12.03 -7.32 0.02
CA TYR A 151 11.53 -5.96 -0.16
C TYR A 151 11.15 -5.66 -1.61
N ILE A 152 11.99 -6.01 -2.57
CA ILE A 152 11.70 -5.79 -4.00
C ILE A 152 10.61 -6.73 -4.49
N THR A 153 10.59 -7.99 -4.02
CA THR A 153 9.53 -8.95 -4.36
C THR A 153 8.17 -8.46 -3.86
N ILE A 154 8.08 -7.92 -2.64
CA ILE A 154 6.88 -7.31 -2.07
C ILE A 154 6.39 -6.16 -2.96
N ASN A 155 7.29 -5.26 -3.33
CA ASN A 155 6.95 -4.13 -4.22
C ASN A 155 6.47 -4.60 -5.60
N TRP A 156 7.10 -5.63 -6.16
CA TRP A 156 6.67 -6.24 -7.41
C TRP A 156 5.25 -6.81 -7.31
N VAL A 157 4.97 -7.61 -6.29
CA VAL A 157 3.66 -8.22 -6.10
C VAL A 157 2.58 -7.15 -5.92
N ARG A 158 2.87 -6.08 -5.17
CA ARG A 158 1.98 -4.92 -5.05
C ARG A 158 1.71 -4.24 -6.40
N GLU A 159 2.74 -4.07 -7.24
CA GLU A 159 2.60 -3.48 -8.58
C GLU A 159 1.80 -4.39 -9.53
N VAL A 160 1.98 -5.71 -9.45
CA VAL A 160 1.15 -6.68 -10.19
C VAL A 160 -0.31 -6.58 -9.76
N ILE A 161 -0.60 -6.56 -8.46
CA ILE A 161 -1.98 -6.37 -7.96
C ILE A 161 -2.58 -5.06 -8.50
N ASN A 162 -1.80 -3.96 -8.47
CA ASN A 162 -2.21 -2.66 -8.99
C ASN A 162 -2.49 -2.63 -10.49
N CYS A 163 -1.79 -3.47 -11.26
CA CYS A 163 -1.94 -3.56 -12.71
C CYS A 163 -3.23 -4.28 -13.11
N PHE A 164 -3.53 -5.42 -12.51
CA PHE A 164 -4.60 -6.30 -12.98
C PHE A 164 -5.97 -6.07 -12.28
N CYS A 165 -5.98 -5.59 -11.02
CA CYS A 165 -7.23 -5.36 -10.29
C CYS A 165 -8.22 -4.37 -10.94
N PRO A 166 -7.78 -3.27 -11.62
CA PRO A 166 -8.69 -2.32 -12.25
C PRO A 166 -9.42 -2.85 -13.50
N VAL A 167 -8.84 -3.82 -14.20
CA VAL A 167 -9.25 -4.19 -15.57
C VAL A 167 -10.07 -5.48 -15.59
N TYR A 168 -9.73 -6.46 -14.74
CA TYR A 168 -10.30 -7.79 -14.86
C TYR A 168 -11.36 -8.11 -13.80
N SER A 169 -12.50 -8.59 -14.29
CA SER A 169 -13.53 -9.25 -13.47
C SER A 169 -13.62 -10.76 -13.76
N ASP A 170 -12.75 -11.27 -14.63
CA ASP A 170 -12.67 -12.69 -14.98
C ASP A 170 -12.29 -13.53 -13.73
N PRO A 171 -13.07 -14.55 -13.35
CA PRO A 171 -12.77 -15.44 -12.24
C PRO A 171 -11.35 -16.03 -12.27
N ALA A 172 -10.82 -16.38 -13.44
CA ALA A 172 -9.48 -16.97 -13.55
C ALA A 172 -8.36 -15.96 -13.24
N VAL A 173 -8.52 -14.71 -13.64
CA VAL A 173 -7.60 -13.62 -13.29
C VAL A 173 -7.71 -13.28 -11.81
N LEU A 174 -8.93 -13.21 -11.27
CA LEU A 174 -9.15 -12.96 -9.86
C LEU A 174 -8.54 -14.06 -8.97
N ALA A 175 -8.64 -15.32 -9.35
CA ALA A 175 -8.00 -16.44 -8.65
C ALA A 175 -6.47 -16.26 -8.54
N ARG A 176 -5.83 -15.84 -9.64
CA ARG A 176 -4.41 -15.47 -9.67
C ARG A 176 -4.07 -14.31 -8.75
N LEU A 177 -4.90 -13.27 -8.76
CA LEU A 177 -4.68 -12.10 -7.91
C LEU A 177 -4.82 -12.42 -6.42
N ILE A 178 -5.75 -13.30 -6.05
CA ILE A 178 -5.89 -13.77 -4.66
C ILE A 178 -4.65 -14.53 -4.23
N HIS A 179 -4.13 -15.42 -5.09
CA HIS A 179 -2.88 -16.11 -4.81
C HIS A 179 -1.71 -15.11 -4.66
N ARG A 180 -1.64 -14.07 -5.49
CA ARG A 180 -0.64 -12.99 -5.34
C ARG A 180 -0.81 -12.20 -4.05
N LEU A 181 -2.03 -11.91 -3.61
CA LEU A 181 -2.29 -11.25 -2.32
C LEU A 181 -1.82 -12.13 -1.15
N LYS A 182 -2.05 -13.44 -1.21
CA LYS A 182 -1.56 -14.38 -0.19
C LYS A 182 -0.02 -14.48 -0.19
N ASN A 183 0.59 -14.44 -1.37
CA ASN A 183 2.04 -14.37 -1.50
C ASN A 183 2.58 -13.08 -0.88
N LEU A 184 1.90 -11.94 -1.09
CA LEU A 184 2.28 -10.66 -0.50
C LEU A 184 2.29 -10.73 1.04
N THR A 185 1.23 -11.24 1.67
CA THR A 185 1.15 -11.31 3.13
C THR A 185 2.18 -12.30 3.70
N THR A 186 2.46 -13.40 3.01
CA THR A 186 3.54 -14.34 3.39
C THR A 186 4.91 -13.67 3.29
N LEU A 187 5.21 -12.97 2.19
CA LEU A 187 6.49 -12.28 2.01
C LEU A 187 6.71 -11.18 3.05
N GLU A 188 5.66 -10.41 3.39
CA GLU A 188 5.74 -9.39 4.44
C GLU A 188 6.05 -10.03 5.80
N LYS A 189 5.39 -11.14 6.16
CA LYS A 189 5.71 -11.88 7.40
C LYS A 189 7.16 -12.39 7.43
N ARG A 190 7.68 -12.87 6.30
CA ARG A 190 9.06 -13.33 6.18
C ARG A 190 10.06 -12.19 6.31
N LEU A 191 9.74 -11.01 5.75
CA LEU A 191 10.57 -9.82 5.93
C LEU A 191 10.55 -9.36 7.40
N ASP A 192 9.39 -9.37 8.07
CA ASP A 192 9.27 -9.06 9.50
C ASP A 192 10.11 -9.98 10.40
N GLN A 193 10.32 -11.24 10.01
CA GLN A 193 11.19 -12.17 10.73
C GLN A 193 12.69 -11.81 10.57
N LEU A 194 13.09 -11.29 9.40
CA LEU A 194 14.49 -10.97 9.10
C LEU A 194 14.93 -9.59 9.61
N LEU A 195 14.05 -8.58 9.55
CA LEU A 195 14.39 -7.19 9.90
C LEU A 195 15.02 -7.02 11.29
N PRO A 196 14.57 -7.73 12.36
CA PRO A 196 15.21 -7.64 13.67
C PRO A 196 16.66 -8.14 13.69
N LEU A 197 17.03 -9.06 12.79
CA LEU A 197 18.39 -9.59 12.66
C LEU A 197 19.31 -8.59 11.97
N VAL A 198 18.77 -7.83 11.02
CA VAL A 198 19.50 -6.80 10.26
C VAL A 198 19.23 -5.41 10.82
N SER A 199 19.79 -5.13 12.01
CA SER A 199 19.55 -3.92 12.81
C SER A 199 19.81 -2.56 12.12
N GLN A 200 20.41 -2.53 10.93
CA GLN A 200 20.67 -1.32 10.16
C GLN A 200 20.08 -1.38 8.74
N PHE A 201 19.08 -2.24 8.51
CA PHE A 201 18.50 -2.39 7.19
C PHE A 201 17.87 -1.09 6.68
N VAL A 202 18.33 -0.67 5.50
CA VAL A 202 17.79 0.48 4.75
C VAL A 202 17.59 0.04 3.31
N PRO A 203 16.35 0.07 2.78
CA PRO A 203 16.07 -0.25 1.38
C PRO A 203 16.95 0.55 0.39
N LEU A 204 17.35 -0.08 -0.73
CA LEU A 204 18.26 0.52 -1.71
C LEU A 204 17.72 1.83 -2.28
N GLU A 205 16.41 1.94 -2.42
CA GLU A 205 15.68 3.12 -2.86
C GLU A 205 15.96 4.32 -1.96
N LEU A 206 16.06 4.11 -0.64
CA LEU A 206 16.31 5.16 0.34
C LEU A 206 17.79 5.50 0.46
N GLN A 207 18.66 4.52 0.26
CA GLN A 207 20.10 4.75 0.14
C GLN A 207 20.40 5.65 -1.06
N ALA A 208 19.72 5.44 -2.18
CA ALA A 208 19.91 6.22 -3.41
C ALA A 208 19.44 7.67 -3.29
N VAL A 209 18.35 7.94 -2.56
CA VAL A 209 17.88 9.33 -2.31
C VAL A 209 18.87 10.10 -1.43
N SER A 210 19.49 9.44 -0.46
CA SER A 210 20.51 10.06 0.41
C SER A 210 21.79 10.45 -0.35
N LEU A 211 22.07 9.83 -1.49
CA LEU A 211 23.20 10.18 -2.37
C LEU A 211 22.91 11.42 -3.24
N LEU A 212 21.65 11.78 -3.46
CA LEU A 212 21.27 12.96 -4.25
C LEU A 212 21.32 14.25 -3.42
N ASP A 213 21.11 14.17 -2.10
CA ASP A 213 21.29 15.29 -1.16
C ASP A 213 22.76 15.48 -0.71
N GLY A 214 23.67 14.62 -1.19
CA GLY A 214 25.09 14.59 -0.80
C GLY A 214 26.04 15.06 -1.90
N LYS A 215 26.39 16.36 -1.86
CA LYS A 215 27.46 17.05 -2.62
C LYS A 215 27.26 17.13 -4.14
N GLU A 216 27.02 18.36 -4.58
CA GLU A 216 27.34 18.83 -5.93
C GLU A 216 28.74 18.35 -6.34
N ALA A 217 28.79 17.38 -7.25
CA ALA A 217 29.95 17.18 -8.09
C ALA A 217 30.04 18.44 -8.97
N SER A 218 31.08 19.24 -8.74
CA SER A 218 31.37 20.43 -9.52
C SER A 218 31.48 20.06 -11.00
N PHE A 219 30.42 20.28 -11.76
CA PHE A 219 30.50 20.37 -13.22
C PHE A 219 31.19 21.70 -13.54
N GLY A 220 32.50 21.62 -13.80
CA GLY A 220 33.25 22.72 -14.34
C GLY A 220 32.89 22.94 -15.82
N THR A 221 32.19 24.03 -16.10
CA THR A 221 32.31 24.74 -17.38
C THR A 221 32.13 26.24 -17.16
N PRO A 222 32.96 27.08 -17.81
CA PRO A 222 33.18 28.45 -17.37
C PRO A 222 32.09 29.37 -17.93
N ILE A 223 31.29 29.97 -17.04
CA ILE A 223 30.40 31.07 -17.39
C ILE A 223 31.01 32.37 -16.89
N ILE A 224 31.40 33.18 -17.88
CA ILE A 224 31.85 34.57 -17.79
C ILE A 224 30.85 35.37 -16.94
N LYS A 225 31.31 35.91 -15.81
CA LYS A 225 30.53 36.87 -15.00
C LYS A 225 30.67 38.28 -15.59
N PRO A 226 29.57 39.01 -15.84
CA PRO A 226 29.64 40.44 -16.10
C PRO A 226 29.79 41.19 -14.78
N THR A 227 30.58 42.24 -14.88
CA THR A 227 31.10 43.16 -13.87
C THR A 227 30.01 43.87 -13.08
N SER A 228 30.15 43.97 -11.76
CA SER A 228 29.70 45.14 -11.01
C SER A 228 30.69 45.48 -9.89
N VAL A 229 30.86 46.78 -9.73
CA VAL A 229 31.97 47.50 -9.12
C VAL A 229 31.76 47.66 -7.61
N VAL A 230 32.87 47.82 -6.87
CA VAL A 230 33.13 48.50 -5.57
C VAL A 230 34.05 47.59 -4.75
N SER A 231 35.37 47.71 -4.86
CA SER A 231 36.24 48.72 -4.20
C SER A 231 36.24 48.64 -2.68
N SER A 232 37.13 47.83 -2.11
CA SER A 232 38.09 48.30 -1.09
C SER A 232 39.13 47.20 -0.80
N SER A 233 40.35 47.53 -1.17
CA SER A 233 41.63 46.84 -1.00
C SER A 233 42.08 46.74 0.46
N THR A 234 42.62 45.59 0.85
CA THR A 234 43.96 45.49 1.49
C THR A 234 44.49 44.06 1.34
N VAL A 235 45.72 43.99 0.85
CA VAL A 235 46.55 42.83 0.53
C VAL A 235 47.44 42.51 1.74
N HIS A 236 47.68 41.21 1.99
CA HIS A 236 48.94 40.59 2.42
C HIS A 236 48.68 39.07 2.41
N ASP A 237 49.03 38.32 1.38
CA ASP A 237 50.37 37.89 0.96
C ASP A 237 51.05 36.97 1.99
N SER A 238 51.14 35.67 1.69
CA SER A 238 52.38 34.86 1.73
C SER A 238 52.07 33.39 1.50
N ASP A 239 52.62 32.88 0.41
CA ASP A 239 52.82 31.48 0.06
C ASP A 239 53.56 30.68 1.16
N ASN A 240 53.27 29.38 1.29
CA ASN A 240 54.34 28.39 1.21
C ASN A 240 53.82 26.96 0.97
N GLU A 241 54.30 26.35 -0.11
CA GLU A 241 54.32 24.92 -0.32
C GLU A 241 55.24 24.24 0.69
N SER A 242 54.86 23.06 1.21
CA SER A 242 55.80 21.95 1.35
C SER A 242 55.07 20.63 1.62
N LEU A 243 55.31 19.70 0.70
CA LEU A 243 55.00 18.28 0.72
C LEU A 243 55.93 17.56 1.72
N SER A 244 55.38 16.78 2.66
CA SER A 244 56.05 15.54 3.13
C SER A 244 55.16 14.67 4.03
N THR A 245 54.97 13.46 3.52
CA THR A 245 54.70 12.17 4.16
C THR A 245 55.23 11.97 5.59
N ASN A 246 54.39 11.47 6.51
CA ASN A 246 54.50 10.10 7.03
C ASN A 246 53.49 9.80 8.16
N THR A 247 53.00 8.57 8.10
CA THR A 247 52.31 7.75 9.11
C THR A 247 52.90 7.87 10.51
N THR A 248 52.09 7.99 11.56
CA THR A 248 51.63 6.88 12.44
C THR A 248 50.81 7.46 13.62
N SER A 249 49.68 6.82 13.90
CA SER A 249 48.75 6.94 15.03
C SER A 249 49.20 7.68 16.31
N THR A 250 48.38 8.64 16.76
CA THR A 250 47.91 8.67 18.16
C THR A 250 46.63 9.48 18.32
N SER A 251 45.68 8.85 19.01
CA SER A 251 44.32 9.27 19.34
C SER A 251 44.18 10.73 19.78
N LYS A 252 43.35 11.51 19.07
CA LYS A 252 42.64 12.67 19.62
C LYS A 252 41.19 12.68 19.18
N ARG A 253 40.34 12.31 20.13
CA ARG A 253 38.90 12.48 20.21
C ARG A 253 38.52 13.91 19.81
N VAL A 254 37.95 14.09 18.62
CA VAL A 254 37.22 15.30 18.23
C VAL A 254 35.77 14.91 18.02
N THR A 255 34.95 15.42 18.93
CA THR A 255 33.49 15.40 18.89
C THR A 255 33.02 16.20 17.67
N SER A 256 32.55 15.52 16.63
CA SER A 256 31.90 16.15 15.48
C SER A 256 30.49 15.62 15.29
N GLY A 257 29.53 16.54 15.34
CA GLY A 257 28.18 16.52 14.76
C GLY A 257 27.46 15.18 14.63
N LYS A 258 26.33 15.03 15.35
CA LYS A 258 25.27 14.08 15.02
C LYS A 258 24.83 14.28 13.57
N ALA A 259 25.39 13.52 12.65
CA ALA A 259 24.63 13.07 11.49
C ALA A 259 23.48 12.23 12.05
N ALA A 260 22.24 12.55 11.68
CA ALA A 260 21.12 11.69 12.02
C ALA A 260 21.42 10.31 11.42
N ALA A 261 21.50 9.28 12.27
CA ALA A 261 21.64 7.91 11.81
C ALA A 261 20.45 7.62 10.88
N PRO A 262 20.65 6.91 9.76
CA PRO A 262 19.51 6.41 8.99
C PRO A 262 18.66 5.56 9.93
N SER A 263 17.36 5.84 9.98
CA SER A 263 16.43 5.13 10.86
C SER A 263 16.51 3.63 10.55
N SER A 264 16.95 2.84 11.51
CA SER A 264 16.92 1.38 11.44
C SER A 264 15.46 0.93 11.36
N HIS A 265 15.10 0.17 10.32
CA HIS A 265 13.76 -0.41 10.20
C HIS A 265 13.78 -1.83 10.77
N THR A 266 13.01 -2.07 11.81
CA THR A 266 12.94 -3.37 12.51
C THR A 266 11.66 -4.14 12.23
N THR A 267 10.68 -3.51 11.56
CA THR A 267 9.41 -4.13 11.14
C THR A 267 8.97 -3.59 9.78
N VAL A 268 8.13 -4.36 9.08
CA VAL A 268 7.51 -4.01 7.81
C VAL A 268 6.59 -2.81 7.95
N ASP A 269 5.92 -2.64 9.10
CA ASP A 269 5.12 -1.45 9.38
C ASP A 269 5.93 -0.15 9.29
N GLN A 270 7.19 -0.17 9.74
CA GLN A 270 8.11 0.97 9.60
C GLN A 270 8.55 1.17 8.15
N LEU A 271 8.57 0.11 7.35
CA LEU A 271 8.87 0.15 5.92
C LEU A 271 7.67 0.53 5.06
N ARG A 272 6.44 0.41 5.58
CA ARG A 272 5.18 0.60 4.83
C ARG A 272 5.10 1.93 4.08
N PRO A 273 5.60 3.07 4.60
CA PRO A 273 5.63 4.34 3.86
C PRO A 273 6.56 4.35 2.63
N TYR A 274 7.45 3.36 2.50
CA TYR A 274 8.42 3.22 1.40
C TYR A 274 8.06 2.12 0.41
N LEU A 275 7.15 1.22 0.80
CA LEU A 275 6.57 0.25 -0.11
C LEU A 275 5.67 0.94 -1.14
N ARG A 276 5.56 0.34 -2.32
CA ARG A 276 4.63 0.75 -3.37
C ARG A 276 3.21 0.78 -2.77
N PRO A 277 2.46 1.87 -2.95
CA PRO A 277 1.09 1.93 -2.46
C PRO A 277 0.23 0.94 -3.26
N ILE A 278 -0.58 0.16 -2.57
CA ILE A 278 -1.65 -0.61 -3.22
C ILE A 278 -2.69 0.40 -3.70
N LYS A 279 -3.30 0.22 -4.86
CA LYS A 279 -4.36 1.11 -5.37
C LYS A 279 -5.71 0.75 -4.76
N ILE A 280 -6.62 1.72 -4.60
CA ILE A 280 -7.96 1.48 -4.02
C ILE A 280 -8.74 0.42 -4.83
N GLN A 281 -8.48 0.33 -6.14
CA GLN A 281 -9.06 -0.67 -7.03
C GLN A 281 -8.76 -2.12 -6.61
N ALA A 282 -7.74 -2.37 -5.76
CA ALA A 282 -7.50 -3.70 -5.18
C ALA A 282 -8.68 -4.20 -4.32
N LEU A 283 -9.57 -3.31 -3.87
CA LEU A 283 -10.86 -3.69 -3.26
C LEU A 283 -11.76 -4.48 -4.22
N SER A 284 -11.46 -4.53 -5.52
CA SER A 284 -12.16 -5.43 -6.46
C SER A 284 -12.03 -6.90 -6.05
N LEU A 285 -10.93 -7.28 -5.38
CA LEU A 285 -10.68 -8.65 -4.90
C LEU A 285 -11.71 -9.10 -3.86
N LEU A 286 -12.35 -8.18 -3.15
CA LEU A 286 -13.41 -8.53 -2.18
C LEU A 286 -14.62 -9.23 -2.81
N ASN A 287 -14.74 -9.23 -4.14
CA ASN A 287 -15.70 -10.09 -4.86
C ASN A 287 -15.51 -11.59 -4.54
N ALA A 288 -14.29 -12.01 -4.22
CA ALA A 288 -13.95 -13.38 -3.91
C ALA A 288 -14.32 -13.83 -2.49
N THR A 289 -15.03 -12.99 -1.73
CA THR A 289 -15.65 -13.39 -0.46
C THR A 289 -16.90 -14.27 -0.65
N SER A 290 -17.36 -14.46 -1.89
CA SER A 290 -18.51 -15.34 -2.19
C SER A 290 -18.17 -16.82 -2.01
N ARG A 291 -19.15 -17.62 -1.55
CA ARG A 291 -18.98 -19.06 -1.26
C ARG A 291 -18.61 -19.91 -2.49
N GLU A 292 -18.85 -19.41 -3.70
CA GLU A 292 -18.70 -20.14 -4.96
C GLU A 292 -17.33 -20.01 -5.64
N MET A 293 -16.47 -19.10 -5.17
CA MET A 293 -15.17 -18.82 -5.80
C MET A 293 -14.04 -19.59 -5.12
N GLU A 294 -13.10 -20.14 -5.89
CA GLU A 294 -11.84 -20.69 -5.40
C GLU A 294 -10.65 -20.10 -6.17
N PRO A 295 -9.54 -19.73 -5.50
CA PRO A 295 -9.33 -19.73 -4.05
C PRO A 295 -10.11 -18.62 -3.33
N LYS A 296 -10.57 -18.89 -2.11
CA LYS A 296 -11.24 -17.89 -1.25
C LYS A 296 -10.27 -16.98 -0.53
N LEU A 297 -10.72 -15.76 -0.25
CA LEU A 297 -10.06 -14.86 0.71
C LEU A 297 -10.37 -15.31 2.13
N SER A 298 -9.34 -15.38 2.98
CA SER A 298 -9.52 -15.49 4.42
C SER A 298 -9.91 -14.13 5.02
N MET A 299 -10.41 -14.12 6.27
CA MET A 299 -10.70 -12.86 6.97
C MET A 299 -9.44 -12.00 7.16
N ALA A 300 -8.27 -12.62 7.36
CA ALA A 300 -7.00 -11.91 7.42
C ALA A 300 -6.68 -11.20 6.09
N ASP A 301 -6.96 -11.85 4.95
CA ASP A 301 -6.75 -11.24 3.63
C ASP A 301 -7.71 -10.07 3.39
N VAL A 302 -8.96 -10.17 3.85
CA VAL A 302 -9.95 -9.08 3.81
C VAL A 302 -9.49 -7.92 4.68
N ASN A 303 -9.11 -8.20 5.93
CA ASN A 303 -8.60 -7.20 6.88
C ASN A 303 -7.40 -6.43 6.31
N TYR A 304 -6.47 -7.13 5.65
CA TYR A 304 -5.32 -6.52 5.01
C TYR A 304 -5.71 -5.42 4.01
N LEU A 305 -6.69 -5.68 3.13
CA LEU A 305 -7.18 -4.72 2.14
C LEU A 305 -7.95 -3.57 2.81
N LEU A 306 -8.77 -3.86 3.82
CA LEU A 306 -9.57 -2.85 4.50
C LEU A 306 -8.71 -1.91 5.35
N GLU A 307 -7.69 -2.42 6.04
CA GLU A 307 -6.71 -1.62 6.79
C GLU A 307 -5.99 -0.62 5.89
N ASP A 308 -5.54 -1.08 4.73
CA ASP A 308 -4.85 -0.25 3.76
C ASP A 308 -5.74 0.93 3.30
N VAL A 309 -7.04 0.69 3.11
CA VAL A 309 -8.01 1.75 2.79
C VAL A 309 -8.28 2.68 3.97
N VAL A 310 -8.39 2.15 5.19
CA VAL A 310 -8.54 2.97 6.41
C VAL A 310 -7.37 3.95 6.55
N VAL A 311 -6.13 3.48 6.36
CA VAL A 311 -4.93 4.32 6.44
C VAL A 311 -4.94 5.43 5.38
N LYS A 312 -5.38 5.14 4.15
CA LYS A 312 -5.50 6.15 3.09
C LYS A 312 -6.60 7.17 3.36
N LEU A 313 -7.74 6.71 3.87
CA LEU A 313 -8.81 7.62 4.28
C LEU A 313 -8.34 8.53 5.42
N GLU A 314 -7.55 8.01 6.36
CA GLU A 314 -6.95 8.80 7.44
C GLU A 314 -5.95 9.84 6.96
N SER A 315 -5.11 9.52 5.98
CA SER A 315 -4.15 10.48 5.45
C SER A 315 -4.82 11.63 4.71
N LYS A 316 -5.99 11.41 4.09
CA LYS A 316 -6.69 12.42 3.28
C LYS A 316 -7.84 13.15 3.97
N ILE A 317 -8.61 12.49 4.82
CA ILE A 317 -9.83 13.06 5.44
C ILE A 317 -9.49 13.85 6.71
N VAL A 318 -8.29 13.67 7.28
CA VAL A 318 -7.83 14.46 8.42
C VAL A 318 -7.26 15.81 7.93
N VAL A 319 -8.10 16.86 8.01
CA VAL A 319 -7.75 18.28 7.75
C VAL A 319 -7.03 18.85 9.00
N PRO A 320 -6.12 19.84 8.86
CA PRO A 320 -4.95 20.01 9.68
C PRO A 320 -5.30 20.41 11.11
N SER A 321 -4.60 19.79 12.06
CA SER A 321 -4.46 20.36 13.40
C SER A 321 -3.87 21.77 13.25
N HIS A 322 -4.71 22.80 13.42
CA HIS A 322 -4.21 24.14 13.68
C HIS A 322 -3.34 24.06 14.93
N PRO A 323 -2.06 24.49 14.88
CA PRO A 323 -1.22 24.46 16.05
C PRO A 323 -1.81 25.41 17.08
N PHE A 324 -2.40 24.85 18.13
CA PHE A 324 -2.69 25.57 19.35
C PHE A 324 -1.38 26.17 19.86
N PHE A 325 -1.41 27.47 20.14
CA PHE A 325 -0.32 28.31 20.66
C PHE A 325 0.90 27.55 21.22
N GLY A 326 2.06 27.73 20.58
CA GLY A 326 3.36 27.66 21.27
C GLY A 326 4.09 26.32 21.37
N LYS A 327 3.62 25.21 20.78
CA LYS A 327 4.44 23.99 20.69
C LYS A 327 5.09 23.88 19.31
N LYS A 328 6.42 24.06 19.30
CA LYS A 328 7.29 23.81 18.14
C LYS A 328 7.02 22.38 17.66
N LYS A 329 6.38 22.24 16.51
CA LYS A 329 6.18 20.95 15.82
C LYS A 329 7.56 20.30 15.75
N SER A 330 7.74 19.13 16.37
CA SER A 330 8.73 18.20 15.85
C SER A 330 8.32 18.00 14.40
N LYS A 331 9.21 18.38 13.49
CA LYS A 331 9.04 18.15 12.06
C LYS A 331 9.08 16.64 11.88
N ASP A 332 7.96 15.97 12.15
CA ASP A 332 7.73 14.61 11.68
C ASP A 332 7.56 14.80 10.17
N ASP A 333 8.68 14.73 9.45
CA ASP A 333 8.75 14.65 7.99
C ASP A 333 8.12 13.30 7.57
N ARG A 334 6.82 13.12 7.89
CA ARG A 334 5.93 12.26 7.12
C ARG A 334 5.78 12.93 5.76
N LEU A 335 6.85 12.86 4.97
CA LEU A 335 6.81 13.09 3.54
C LEU A 335 5.61 12.29 3.05
N ASP A 336 4.63 13.01 2.52
CA ASP A 336 3.39 12.52 1.94
C ASP A 336 3.78 11.65 0.72
N ARG A 337 4.18 10.40 0.99
CA ARG A 337 4.90 9.53 0.07
C ARG A 337 4.03 8.54 -0.67
N ASP A 338 2.76 8.42 -0.30
CA ASP A 338 1.78 7.78 -1.17
C ASP A 338 1.43 8.75 -2.30
N ILE A 339 2.29 8.77 -3.32
CA ILE A 339 2.13 9.64 -4.50
C ILE A 339 0.77 9.38 -5.17
N SER A 340 0.29 8.13 -5.15
CA SER A 340 -1.00 7.76 -5.73
C SER A 340 -2.15 8.46 -5.02
N VAL A 341 -2.12 8.46 -3.68
CA VAL A 341 -3.11 9.17 -2.87
C VAL A 341 -2.93 10.68 -3.01
N SER A 342 -1.70 11.21 -2.97
CA SER A 342 -1.43 12.65 -3.08
C SER A 342 -2.00 13.27 -4.37
N ARG A 343 -1.93 12.54 -5.51
CA ARG A 343 -2.41 12.97 -6.83
C ARG A 343 -3.93 12.91 -7.00
N MET A 344 -4.62 12.18 -6.13
CA MET A 344 -6.07 12.06 -6.15
C MET A 344 -6.71 13.14 -5.27
N THR A 345 -7.75 13.81 -5.76
CA THR A 345 -8.55 14.72 -4.94
C THR A 345 -9.33 13.93 -3.89
N THR A 346 -9.67 14.58 -2.76
CA THR A 346 -10.49 13.94 -1.72
C THR A 346 -11.80 13.42 -2.28
N ARG A 347 -12.47 14.20 -3.15
CA ARG A 347 -13.70 13.81 -3.84
C ARG A 347 -13.53 12.54 -4.68
N GLU A 348 -12.49 12.47 -5.52
CA GLU A 348 -12.22 11.29 -6.33
C GLU A 348 -12.00 10.06 -5.45
N MET A 349 -11.22 10.21 -4.36
CA MET A 349 -10.96 9.12 -3.43
C MET A 349 -12.24 8.59 -2.79
N LEU A 350 -13.11 9.49 -2.31
CA LEU A 350 -14.40 9.10 -1.73
C LEU A 350 -15.25 8.35 -2.75
N MET A 351 -15.35 8.85 -3.98
CA MET A 351 -16.12 8.17 -5.04
C MET A 351 -15.57 6.80 -5.38
N GLU A 352 -14.25 6.66 -5.43
CA GLU A 352 -13.61 5.36 -5.69
C GLU A 352 -13.97 4.37 -4.59
N VAL A 353 -13.84 4.75 -3.31
CA VAL A 353 -14.20 3.88 -2.20
C VAL A 353 -15.71 3.57 -2.20
N ILE A 354 -16.58 4.55 -2.48
CA ILE A 354 -18.03 4.34 -2.60
C ILE A 354 -18.35 3.33 -3.71
N ARG A 355 -17.65 3.37 -4.85
CA ARG A 355 -17.83 2.40 -5.94
C ARG A 355 -17.54 0.96 -5.50
N HIS A 356 -16.62 0.78 -4.55
CA HIS A 356 -16.28 -0.53 -3.99
C HIS A 356 -17.11 -0.90 -2.75
N MET A 357 -17.92 0.01 -2.23
CA MET A 357 -18.72 -0.18 -1.02
C MET A 357 -19.63 -1.41 -1.04
N PRO A 358 -20.29 -1.82 -2.15
CA PRO A 358 -21.08 -3.06 -2.13
C PRO A 358 -20.25 -4.28 -1.70
N LYS A 359 -18.97 -4.33 -2.08
CA LYS A 359 -18.04 -5.42 -1.74
C LYS A 359 -17.57 -5.33 -0.29
N ILE A 360 -17.38 -4.11 0.21
CA ILE A 360 -17.05 -3.83 1.62
C ILE A 360 -18.24 -4.23 2.52
N LEU A 361 -19.46 -3.90 2.13
CA LEU A 361 -20.69 -4.26 2.84
C LEU A 361 -20.91 -5.77 2.87
N ARG A 362 -20.64 -6.47 1.77
CA ARG A 362 -20.67 -7.95 1.74
C ARG A 362 -19.69 -8.58 2.75
N ALA A 363 -18.52 -7.97 2.96
CA ALA A 363 -17.59 -8.43 3.99
C ALA A 363 -18.15 -8.23 5.41
N MET A 364 -18.91 -7.15 5.63
CA MET A 364 -19.62 -6.89 6.89
C MET A 364 -20.75 -7.90 7.12
N GLU A 365 -21.56 -8.18 6.11
CA GLU A 365 -22.62 -9.18 6.14
C GLU A 365 -22.08 -10.58 6.46
N MET A 366 -21.02 -10.99 5.76
CA MET A 366 -20.33 -12.26 6.03
C MET A 366 -19.78 -12.31 7.46
N SER A 367 -19.20 -11.21 7.96
CA SER A 367 -18.72 -11.14 9.34
C SER A 367 -19.85 -11.22 10.35
N ASN A 368 -21.01 -10.61 10.05
CA ASN A 368 -22.21 -10.67 10.87
C ASN A 368 -22.77 -12.10 10.94
N GLU A 369 -22.85 -12.80 9.80
CA GLU A 369 -23.27 -14.21 9.74
C GLU A 369 -22.37 -15.09 10.63
N LEU A 370 -21.05 -14.97 10.49
CA LEU A 370 -20.11 -15.77 11.27
C LEU A 370 -20.17 -15.46 12.77
N LEU A 371 -20.37 -14.19 13.16
CA LEU A 371 -20.52 -13.83 14.57
C LEU A 371 -21.82 -14.37 15.20
N GLN A 372 -22.89 -14.50 14.42
CA GLN A 372 -24.14 -15.10 14.89
C GLN A 372 -23.97 -16.60 15.19
N GLU A 373 -23.14 -17.31 14.45
CA GLU A 373 -22.85 -18.73 14.66
C GLU A 373 -22.06 -18.97 15.97
N ASP A 374 -21.18 -18.03 16.36
CA ASP A 374 -20.23 -18.20 17.47
C ASP A 374 -20.81 -18.04 18.90
N ALA A 375 -22.10 -17.74 19.06
CA ALA A 375 -22.77 -17.56 20.37
C ALA A 375 -21.96 -16.71 21.39
N THR A 376 -21.27 -15.68 20.90
CA THR A 376 -20.37 -14.85 21.73
C THR A 376 -21.14 -13.80 22.52
N GLN A 377 -20.71 -13.58 23.78
CA GLN A 377 -21.22 -12.48 24.59
C GLN A 377 -20.69 -11.14 24.07
N SER A 378 -21.50 -10.08 24.11
CA SER A 378 -21.13 -8.75 23.59
C SER A 378 -19.84 -8.21 24.23
N GLY A 379 -18.86 -7.84 23.40
CA GLY A 379 -17.56 -7.36 23.88
C GLY A 379 -16.58 -8.48 24.30
N ARG A 380 -16.95 -9.76 24.15
CA ARG A 380 -16.04 -10.89 24.34
C ARG A 380 -15.86 -11.65 23.03
N ILE A 381 -14.71 -11.43 22.40
CA ILE A 381 -14.34 -12.13 21.17
C ILE A 381 -13.93 -13.57 21.51
N ALA A 382 -14.52 -14.56 20.84
CA ALA A 382 -14.10 -15.95 20.94
C ALA A 382 -12.68 -16.12 20.36
N ALA A 383 -11.91 -17.03 20.95
CA ALA A 383 -10.57 -17.33 20.43
C ALA A 383 -10.68 -17.87 19.00
N GLY A 384 -9.99 -17.25 18.05
CA GLY A 384 -10.07 -17.55 16.62
C GLY A 384 -11.02 -16.64 15.83
N SER A 385 -11.84 -15.82 16.49
CA SER A 385 -12.79 -14.89 15.86
C SER A 385 -12.28 -13.44 15.83
N GLU A 386 -11.00 -13.21 16.16
CA GLU A 386 -10.38 -11.87 16.22
C GLU A 386 -10.41 -11.19 14.85
N ASP A 387 -10.12 -11.92 13.77
CA ASP A 387 -10.14 -11.37 12.43
C ASP A 387 -11.56 -11.01 11.97
N ILE A 388 -12.58 -11.73 12.43
CA ILE A 388 -13.99 -11.45 12.10
C ILE A 388 -14.42 -10.15 12.80
N ALA A 389 -14.11 -10.02 14.09
CA ALA A 389 -14.39 -8.80 14.84
C ALA A 389 -13.64 -7.58 14.28
N LYS A 390 -12.39 -7.79 13.85
CA LYS A 390 -11.56 -6.76 13.18
C LYS A 390 -12.16 -6.32 11.85
N CYS A 391 -12.66 -7.25 11.04
CA CYS A 391 -13.33 -6.95 9.77
C CYS A 391 -14.54 -6.03 9.98
N MET A 392 -15.42 -6.40 10.92
CA MET A 392 -16.59 -5.58 11.29
C MET A 392 -16.18 -4.16 11.73
N PHE A 393 -15.13 -4.05 12.55
CA PHE A 393 -14.59 -2.76 13.00
C PHE A 393 -14.03 -1.93 11.84
N LEU A 394 -13.27 -2.54 10.93
CA LEU A 394 -12.67 -1.86 9.77
C LEU A 394 -13.75 -1.35 8.80
N VAL A 395 -14.75 -2.18 8.47
CA VAL A 395 -15.86 -1.75 7.62
C VAL A 395 -16.59 -0.57 8.25
N MET A 396 -16.96 -0.66 9.52
CA MET A 396 -17.63 0.44 10.21
C MET A 396 -16.77 1.71 10.27
N THR A 397 -15.46 1.56 10.41
CA THR A 397 -14.51 2.67 10.39
C THR A 397 -14.48 3.35 9.02
N ILE A 398 -14.48 2.57 7.93
CA ILE A 398 -14.54 3.09 6.56
C ILE A 398 -15.85 3.86 6.36
N LEU A 399 -17.01 3.26 6.66
CA LEU A 399 -18.32 3.90 6.51
C LEU A 399 -18.40 5.20 7.30
N ASN A 400 -17.97 5.19 8.57
CA ASN A 400 -17.96 6.37 9.42
C ASN A 400 -17.05 7.48 8.84
N LYS A 401 -15.85 7.15 8.36
CA LYS A 401 -14.92 8.12 7.75
C LYS A 401 -15.46 8.72 6.46
N LEU A 402 -16.10 7.91 5.61
CA LEU A 402 -16.74 8.38 4.39
C LEU A 402 -17.83 9.40 4.73
N ILE A 403 -18.83 9.02 5.53
CA ILE A 403 -19.99 9.89 5.83
C ILE A 403 -19.63 11.12 6.69
N SER A 404 -18.58 11.02 7.50
CA SER A 404 -18.09 12.14 8.31
C SER A 404 -17.18 13.09 7.54
N CYS A 405 -16.79 12.76 6.30
CA CYS A 405 -15.94 13.63 5.51
C CYS A 405 -16.65 14.96 5.19
N PRO A 406 -15.99 16.13 5.34
CA PRO A 406 -16.59 17.43 5.02
C PRO A 406 -17.12 17.52 3.59
N GLU A 407 -16.47 16.86 2.63
CA GLU A 407 -16.88 16.81 1.23
C GLU A 407 -18.30 16.26 1.04
N MET A 408 -18.77 15.35 1.92
CA MET A 408 -20.12 14.77 1.86
C MET A 408 -21.23 15.79 2.18
N ALA A 409 -20.91 16.83 2.94
CA ALA A 409 -21.85 17.89 3.29
C ALA A 409 -21.85 19.04 2.26
N HIS A 410 -20.91 19.02 1.30
CA HIS A 410 -20.75 20.11 0.35
C HIS A 410 -21.90 20.11 -0.69
N PRO A 411 -22.54 21.25 -0.98
CA PRO A 411 -23.64 21.32 -1.94
C PRO A 411 -23.27 20.91 -3.38
N GLU A 412 -22.01 21.05 -3.78
CA GLU A 412 -21.53 20.64 -5.11
C GLU A 412 -21.25 19.13 -5.21
N ASN A 413 -21.26 18.43 -4.07
CA ASN A 413 -20.94 17.00 -3.96
C ASN A 413 -22.15 16.17 -3.50
N GLN A 414 -23.37 16.65 -3.74
CA GLN A 414 -24.58 15.90 -3.37
C GLN A 414 -24.62 14.51 -4.03
N ASP A 415 -24.00 14.36 -5.21
CA ASP A 415 -23.85 13.07 -5.87
C ASP A 415 -23.05 12.05 -5.04
N LEU A 416 -22.09 12.49 -4.22
CA LEU A 416 -21.36 11.62 -3.28
C LEU A 416 -22.32 11.03 -2.23
N LEU A 417 -23.11 11.90 -1.60
CA LEU A 417 -24.05 11.52 -0.56
C LEU A 417 -25.13 10.60 -1.13
N GLU A 418 -25.69 10.96 -2.29
CA GLU A 418 -26.65 10.13 -3.00
C GLU A 418 -26.08 8.75 -3.33
N ALA A 419 -24.85 8.68 -3.87
CA ALA A 419 -24.21 7.41 -4.19
C ALA A 419 -23.98 6.55 -2.93
N PHE A 420 -23.56 7.15 -1.83
CA PHE A 420 -23.38 6.48 -0.53
C PHE A 420 -24.71 5.90 -0.01
N ILE A 421 -25.76 6.73 0.05
CA ILE A 421 -27.08 6.34 0.54
C ILE A 421 -27.71 5.26 -0.34
N ARG A 422 -27.69 5.44 -1.66
CA ARG A 422 -28.23 4.45 -2.61
C ARG A 422 -27.56 3.10 -2.48
N THR A 423 -26.24 3.09 -2.30
CA THR A 423 -25.49 1.84 -2.14
C THR A 423 -25.92 1.05 -0.91
N LEU A 424 -26.17 1.73 0.21
CA LEU A 424 -26.71 1.11 1.44
C LEU A 424 -28.17 0.70 1.26
N SER A 425 -28.99 1.59 0.69
CA SER A 425 -30.41 1.32 0.45
C SER A 425 -30.63 0.09 -0.41
N HIS A 426 -29.78 -0.13 -1.41
CA HIS A 426 -29.88 -1.26 -2.33
C HIS A 426 -29.69 -2.63 -1.66
N GLN A 427 -29.04 -2.70 -0.50
CA GLN A 427 -28.84 -3.98 0.20
C GLN A 427 -30.15 -4.53 0.82
N LEU A 428 -31.11 -3.66 1.14
CA LEU A 428 -32.39 -4.03 1.77
C LEU A 428 -33.60 -3.87 0.83
N ALA A 429 -33.42 -3.08 -0.22
CA ALA A 429 -34.44 -2.73 -1.20
C ALA A 429 -34.96 -3.93 -1.99
N MET A 430 -36.26 -4.24 -1.90
CA MET A 430 -36.96 -4.94 -2.99
C MET A 430 -37.08 -3.98 -4.19
N ASP A 431 -37.01 -4.51 -5.42
CA ASP A 431 -37.12 -3.76 -6.68
C ASP A 431 -38.46 -2.99 -6.76
N VAL A 432 -38.47 -1.76 -6.25
CA VAL A 432 -39.57 -0.82 -6.41
C VAL A 432 -39.07 0.26 -7.35
N THR A 433 -39.75 0.39 -8.49
CA THR A 433 -39.31 1.16 -9.66
C THR A 433 -39.37 2.68 -9.48
N GLN A 434 -39.85 3.19 -8.35
CA GLN A 434 -39.78 4.61 -7.97
C GLN A 434 -39.59 4.74 -6.45
N LYS A 435 -38.37 5.08 -6.01
CA LYS A 435 -38.06 5.43 -4.61
C LYS A 435 -37.68 6.89 -4.53
N THR A 436 -38.23 7.60 -3.54
CA THR A 436 -37.76 8.95 -3.24
C THR A 436 -36.42 8.87 -2.50
N PHE A 437 -35.60 9.92 -2.56
CA PHE A 437 -34.35 9.95 -1.79
C PHE A 437 -34.58 9.77 -0.28
N MET A 438 -35.73 10.22 0.22
CA MET A 438 -36.14 10.00 1.62
C MET A 438 -36.40 8.50 1.91
N ASP A 439 -37.01 7.77 0.99
CA ASP A 439 -37.18 6.32 1.12
C ASP A 439 -35.82 5.62 1.12
N GLU A 440 -34.91 6.02 0.23
CA GLU A 440 -33.53 5.50 0.19
C GLU A 440 -32.80 5.74 1.52
N CYS A 441 -32.93 6.93 2.11
CA CYS A 441 -32.36 7.24 3.43
C CYS A 441 -32.92 6.33 4.53
N LYS A 442 -34.23 6.07 4.52
CA LYS A 442 -34.87 5.18 5.49
C LYS A 442 -34.39 3.75 5.34
N TYR A 443 -34.31 3.22 4.12
CA TYR A 443 -33.81 1.88 3.86
C TYR A 443 -32.33 1.74 4.22
N ALA A 444 -31.50 2.74 3.90
CA ALA A 444 -30.09 2.78 4.29
C ALA A 444 -29.93 2.77 5.82
N PHE A 445 -30.75 3.54 6.54
CA PHE A 445 -30.77 3.53 8.00
C PHE A 445 -31.15 2.15 8.56
N GLN A 446 -32.23 1.57 8.06
CA GLN A 446 -32.70 0.25 8.51
C GLN A 446 -31.67 -0.85 8.26
N TYR A 447 -31.00 -0.82 7.11
CA TYR A 447 -29.94 -1.77 6.78
C TYR A 447 -28.81 -1.71 7.81
N LEU A 448 -28.24 -0.54 8.07
CA LEU A 448 -27.14 -0.39 9.03
C LEU A 448 -27.58 -0.66 10.47
N ALA A 449 -28.77 -0.18 10.87
CA ALA A 449 -29.31 -0.43 12.20
C ALA A 449 -29.53 -1.94 12.46
N GLY A 450 -29.80 -2.74 11.42
CA GLY A 450 -29.96 -4.19 11.52
C GLY A 450 -28.73 -4.93 12.08
N PHE A 451 -27.53 -4.34 11.97
CA PHE A 451 -26.30 -4.94 12.52
C PHE A 451 -26.12 -4.72 14.02
N GLN A 452 -26.96 -3.87 14.64
CA GLN A 452 -26.77 -3.49 16.04
C GLN A 452 -26.70 -4.71 16.96
N GLU A 453 -27.46 -5.77 16.70
CA GLU A 453 -27.60 -6.98 17.54
C GLU A 453 -26.31 -7.79 17.67
N ASN A 454 -25.47 -7.81 16.65
CA ASN A 454 -24.28 -8.67 16.61
C ASN A 454 -22.97 -7.88 16.57
N MET A 455 -23.00 -6.65 17.08
CA MET A 455 -21.78 -5.84 17.18
C MET A 455 -20.78 -6.52 18.13
N PRO A 456 -19.56 -6.86 17.66
CA PRO A 456 -18.62 -7.69 18.43
C PRO A 456 -17.99 -6.95 19.61
N GLN A 457 -17.90 -5.61 19.53
CA GLN A 457 -17.19 -4.76 20.47
C GLN A 457 -17.93 -3.46 20.71
N PHE A 458 -17.83 -2.90 21.91
CA PHE A 458 -18.51 -1.66 22.27
C PHE A 458 -18.06 -0.49 21.37
N LYS A 459 -16.75 -0.40 21.08
CA LYS A 459 -16.21 0.64 20.17
C LYS A 459 -16.83 0.57 18.76
N THR A 460 -17.13 -0.63 18.28
CA THR A 460 -17.72 -0.84 16.94
C THR A 460 -19.19 -0.45 16.96
N ALA A 461 -19.92 -0.78 18.02
CA ALA A 461 -21.30 -0.33 18.23
C ALA A 461 -21.41 1.20 18.32
N VAL A 462 -20.48 1.86 19.02
CA VAL A 462 -20.40 3.33 19.06
C VAL A 462 -20.13 3.91 17.67
N SER A 463 -19.25 3.29 16.89
CA SER A 463 -18.98 3.70 15.50
C SER A 463 -20.22 3.54 14.60
N LEU A 464 -21.01 2.49 14.78
CA LEU A 464 -22.31 2.32 14.13
C LEU A 464 -23.25 3.48 14.45
N PHE A 465 -23.45 3.76 15.74
CA PHE A 465 -24.34 4.85 16.16
C PHE A 465 -23.91 6.21 15.57
N LYS A 466 -22.61 6.53 15.61
CA LYS A 466 -22.06 7.76 15.01
C LYS A 466 -22.29 7.84 13.50
N THR A 467 -22.17 6.71 12.81
CA THR A 467 -22.43 6.62 11.36
C THR A 467 -23.91 6.91 11.07
N LEU A 468 -24.83 6.29 11.82
CA LEU A 468 -26.27 6.48 11.70
C LEU A 468 -26.68 7.93 12.01
N GLU A 469 -26.15 8.51 13.08
CA GLU A 469 -26.38 9.90 13.45
C GLU A 469 -25.93 10.85 12.34
N ARG A 470 -24.70 10.67 11.85
CA ARG A 470 -24.16 11.53 10.80
C ARG A 470 -24.97 11.43 9.51
N MET A 471 -25.42 10.22 9.16
CA MET A 471 -26.29 9.99 8.02
C MET A 471 -27.65 10.69 8.16
N ALA A 472 -28.26 10.63 9.35
CA ALA A 472 -29.54 11.30 9.62
C ALA A 472 -29.45 12.83 9.53
N GLN A 473 -28.33 13.40 10.00
CA GLN A 473 -28.03 14.83 9.87
C GLN A 473 -27.89 15.28 8.41
N LEU A 474 -27.15 14.51 7.59
CA LEU A 474 -26.89 14.88 6.20
C LEU A 474 -28.09 14.67 5.28
N SER A 475 -28.94 13.68 5.57
CA SER A 475 -30.13 13.38 4.77
C SER A 475 -31.34 14.27 5.07
N CYS A 476 -31.20 15.28 5.93
CA CYS A 476 -32.32 16.10 6.44
C CYS A 476 -33.48 15.27 7.02
N SER A 477 -33.21 14.03 7.43
CA SER A 477 -34.21 13.05 7.91
C SER A 477 -34.12 12.85 9.43
N ALA A 478 -33.37 13.73 10.13
CA ALA A 478 -33.10 13.61 11.56
C ALA A 478 -34.37 13.49 12.40
N ASP A 479 -35.37 14.35 12.16
CA ASP A 479 -36.63 14.32 12.92
C ASP A 479 -37.42 13.02 12.70
N LEU A 480 -37.37 12.46 11.49
CA LEU A 480 -38.05 11.22 11.13
C LEU A 480 -37.35 9.99 11.71
N LEU A 481 -36.02 10.00 11.75
CA LEU A 481 -35.19 8.89 12.21
C LEU A 481 -34.87 8.96 13.71
N HIS A 482 -35.21 10.06 14.38
CA HIS A 482 -34.89 10.30 15.79
C HIS A 482 -35.35 9.18 16.71
N LEU A 483 -36.59 8.68 16.52
CA LEU A 483 -37.12 7.59 17.35
C LEU A 483 -36.34 6.28 17.13
N ASP A 484 -35.95 5.99 15.88
CA ASP A 484 -35.17 4.78 15.57
C ASP A 484 -33.73 4.91 16.07
N MET A 485 -33.13 6.10 16.00
CA MET A 485 -31.84 6.39 16.64
C MET A 485 -31.88 6.18 18.16
N GLN A 486 -32.95 6.62 18.84
CA GLN A 486 -33.11 6.40 20.28
C GLN A 486 -33.19 4.92 20.63
N LYS A 487 -33.89 4.11 19.82
CA LYS A 487 -33.92 2.65 19.99
C LYS A 487 -32.53 2.05 19.86
N VAL A 488 -31.79 2.42 18.81
CA VAL A 488 -30.42 1.92 18.61
C VAL A 488 -29.52 2.29 19.78
N ALA A 489 -29.58 3.52 20.27
CA ALA A 489 -28.82 3.95 21.43
C ALA A 489 -29.20 3.17 22.69
N ALA A 490 -30.50 2.99 22.95
CA ALA A 490 -31.00 2.23 24.09
C ALA A 490 -30.57 0.76 24.04
N ASP A 491 -30.63 0.13 22.86
CA ASP A 491 -30.22 -1.26 22.65
C ASP A 491 -28.71 -1.44 22.85
N ILE A 492 -27.89 -0.50 22.39
CA ILE A 492 -26.44 -0.52 22.63
C ILE A 492 -26.16 -0.32 24.11
N LEU A 493 -26.76 0.67 24.77
CA LEU A 493 -26.49 0.97 26.18
C LEU A 493 -27.08 -0.07 27.15
N GLY A 494 -28.13 -0.77 26.74
CA GLY A 494 -28.80 -1.80 27.54
C GLY A 494 -28.08 -3.15 27.56
N ARG A 495 -27.00 -3.32 26.79
CA ARG A 495 -26.22 -4.58 26.75
C ARG A 495 -25.08 -4.63 27.75
N ASP A 496 -24.81 -5.84 28.20
CA ASP A 496 -23.65 -6.15 29.04
C ASP A 496 -22.38 -6.28 28.19
N TRP A 497 -21.74 -5.14 27.90
CA TRP A 497 -20.46 -5.11 27.23
C TRP A 497 -19.33 -5.54 28.17
N PHE A 498 -18.48 -6.47 27.76
CA PHE A 498 -17.30 -6.86 28.55
C PHE A 498 -16.09 -5.94 28.33
N ASP A 499 -16.06 -5.19 27.23
CA ASP A 499 -14.94 -4.38 26.76
C ASP A 499 -15.15 -2.85 26.91
N TRP A 500 -16.26 -2.39 27.52
CA TRP A 500 -16.60 -0.96 27.56
C TRP A 500 -15.51 -0.07 28.19
N ARG A 501 -14.72 -0.62 29.11
CA ARG A 501 -13.63 0.10 29.80
C ARG A 501 -12.41 0.36 28.91
N GLU A 502 -12.26 -0.41 27.83
CA GLU A 502 -11.18 -0.26 26.86
C GLU A 502 -11.48 0.84 25.83
N CYS A 503 -12.71 1.36 25.83
CA CYS A 503 -13.12 2.44 24.95
C CYS A 503 -12.95 3.79 25.67
N PRO A 504 -11.98 4.64 25.29
CA PRO A 504 -11.92 6.01 25.77
C PRO A 504 -13.04 6.80 25.09
N VAL A 505 -14.28 6.65 25.55
CA VAL A 505 -15.38 7.49 25.09
C VAL A 505 -15.19 8.86 25.72
N ARG A 506 -14.57 9.79 24.97
CA ARG A 506 -14.88 11.21 25.17
C ARG A 506 -16.29 11.41 24.62
N LEU A 507 -17.26 11.44 25.53
CA LEU A 507 -18.54 12.10 25.28
C LEU A 507 -18.21 13.60 25.20
N GLU A 508 -18.04 14.11 23.98
CA GLU A 508 -18.02 15.56 23.73
C GLU A 508 -19.42 16.05 23.42
#